data_AF-A0ABD0QVJ3-F1
#
_entry.id   AF-A0ABD0QVJ3-F1
#
_cell.length_a   1.000
_cell.length_b   1.000
_cell.length_c   1.000
_cell.angle_alpha   90.00
_cell.angle_beta   90.00
_cell.angle_gamma   90.00
#
_symmetry.space_group_name_H-M   'P 1'
#
loop_
_entity.id
_entity.type
_entity.pdbx_description
1 polymer ?
#
loop_
_entity_poly.entity_id
_entity_poly.type
_entity_poly.pdbx_seq_one_letter_code
_entity_poly.pdbx_strand_id
1 'polypeptide(L)' 'GIAVSLQLLKAPVVGENISFNVIITNTVAVPKLLRKHVNAQNKEYNRNPTETLWEAHEDVKIGPNE' A
#
# COMPACT_ATOMS: atom_id res chain seq x y z
N GLY A 1 -6.31 -12.90 10.43
CA GLY A 1 -6.77 -11.56 9.99
C GLY A 1 -6.09 -11.21 8.69
N ILE A 2 -6.05 -9.93 8.33
CA ILE A 2 -5.22 -9.42 7.24
C ILE A 2 -4.13 -8.56 7.85
N ALA A 3 -2.87 -8.81 7.52
CA ALA A 3 -1.76 -7.94 7.82
C ALA A 3 -1.35 -7.19 6.54
N VAL A 4 -1.05 -5.91 6.67
CA VAL A 4 -0.60 -5.07 5.56
C VAL A 4 0.68 -4.36 5.97
N SER A 5 1.66 -4.36 5.10
CA SER A 5 2.89 -3.58 5.27
C SER A 5 3.32 -2.93 3.96
N LEU A 6 4.10 -1.87 4.09
CA LEU A 6 4.72 -1.17 2.98
C LEU A 6 6.23 -1.33 3.08
N GLN A 7 6.86 -1.68 1.96
CA GLN A 7 8.31 -1.82 1.89
C GLN A 7 8.84 -0.93 0.78
N LEU A 8 9.68 0.05 1.14
CA LEU A 8 10.43 0.84 0.16
C LEU A 8 11.41 -0.08 -0.58
N LEU A 9 11.38 -0.04 -1.92
CA LEU A 9 12.35 -0.80 -2.73
C LEU A 9 13.75 -0.20 -2.65
N LYS A 10 13.83 1.13 -2.48
CA LYS A 10 15.06 1.89 -2.26
C LYS A 10 14.76 3.17 -1.48
N ALA A 11 15.80 3.83 -0.99
CA ALA A 11 15.67 5.15 -0.38
C ALA A 11 15.10 6.15 -1.43
N PRO A 12 14.06 6.93 -1.07
CA PRO A 12 13.53 7.97 -1.97
C PRO A 12 14.56 9.07 -2.22
N VAL A 13 14.69 9.49 -3.48
CA VAL A 13 15.56 10.58 -3.91
C VAL A 13 14.72 11.59 -4.69
N VAL A 14 14.93 12.88 -4.42
CA VAL A 14 14.21 13.96 -5.12
C VAL A 14 14.51 13.90 -6.61
N GLY A 15 13.45 13.98 -7.43
CA GLY A 15 13.55 13.91 -8.89
C GLY A 15 13.53 12.48 -9.46
N GLU A 16 13.53 11.45 -8.61
CA GLU A 16 13.39 10.06 -9.03
C GLU A 16 12.00 9.49 -8.70
N ASN A 17 11.65 8.38 -9.37
CA ASN A 17 10.46 7.62 -9.02
C ASN A 17 10.59 7.01 -7.62
N ILE A 18 9.55 7.18 -6.81
CA ILE A 18 9.38 6.47 -5.54
C ILE A 18 8.73 5.12 -5.84
N SER A 19 9.31 4.03 -5.34
CA SER A 19 8.78 2.69 -5.58
C SER A 19 8.74 1.88 -4.28
N PHE A 20 7.61 1.24 -4.02
CA PHE A 20 7.37 0.42 -2.84
C PHE A 20 6.48 -0.78 -3.17
N ASN A 21 6.65 -1.85 -2.40
CA ASN A 21 5.75 -2.99 -2.41
C ASN A 21 4.62 -2.78 -1.40
N VAL A 22 3.41 -3.13 -1.80
CA VAL A 22 2.28 -3.31 -0.88
C VAL A 22 2.17 -4.79 -0.59
N ILE A 23 2.54 -5.20 0.61
CA ILE A 23 2.54 -6.60 1.04
C ILE A 23 1.27 -6.84 1.84
N ILE A 24 0.43 -7.75 1.36
CA ILE A 24 -0.82 -8.15 2.00
C ILE A 24 -0.68 -9.62 2.37
N THR A 25 -0.86 -9.96 3.64
CA THR A 25 -0.76 -11.33 4.14
C THR A 25 -2.06 -11.72 4.83
N ASN A 26 -2.66 -12.81 4.37
CA ASN A 26 -3.80 -13.45 4.98
C ASN A 26 -3.34 -14.44 6.04
N THR A 27 -3.48 -14.08 7.32
CA THR A 27 -3.01 -14.91 8.45
C THR A 27 -4.04 -15.94 8.94
N VAL A 28 -5.08 -16.22 8.15
CA VAL A 28 -6.10 -17.22 8.50
C VAL A 28 -6.27 -18.27 7.42
N ALA A 29 -6.72 -19.45 7.84
CA ALA A 29 -6.98 -20.61 6.98
C ALA A 29 -8.25 -20.49 6.09
N VAL A 30 -8.68 -19.27 5.77
CA VAL A 30 -9.88 -19.01 4.95
C VAL A 30 -9.49 -18.01 3.84
N PRO A 31 -9.83 -18.26 2.57
CA PRO A 31 -9.51 -17.36 1.48
C PRO A 31 -10.22 -16.00 1.63
N LYS A 32 -9.64 -14.96 1.05
CA LYS A 32 -10.14 -13.58 1.15
C LYS A 32 -10.23 -12.94 -0.22
N LEU A 33 -11.34 -12.23 -0.45
CA LEU A 33 -11.49 -11.29 -1.55
C LEU A 33 -11.42 -9.88 -0.95
N LEU A 34 -10.44 -9.10 -1.39
CA LEU A 34 -10.14 -7.76 -0.88
C LEU A 34 -10.15 -6.75 -2.02
N ARG A 35 -10.52 -5.51 -1.72
CA ARG A 35 -10.31 -4.38 -2.62
C ARG A 35 -9.22 -3.50 -2.05
N LYS A 36 -8.08 -3.38 -2.76
CA LYS A 36 -6.99 -2.49 -2.35
C LYS A 36 -7.25 -1.08 -2.86
N HIS A 37 -7.12 -0.13 -1.95
CA HIS A 37 -7.13 1.30 -2.20
C HIS A 37 -5.78 1.85 -1.74
N VAL A 38 -4.95 2.30 -2.67
CA VAL A 38 -3.62 2.85 -2.38
C VAL A 38 -3.58 4.26 -2.92
N ASN A 39 -3.12 5.21 -2.12
CA ASN A 39 -2.89 6.58 -2.56
C ASN A 39 -1.54 7.11 -2.08
N ALA A 40 -1.07 8.16 -2.75
CA ALA A 40 0.08 8.93 -2.34
C ALA A 40 -0.36 10.39 -2.17
N GLN A 41 -0.08 10.97 -1.00
CA GLN A 41 -0.51 12.33 -0.66
C GLN A 41 0.67 13.20 -0.28
N ASN A 42 0.65 14.45 -0.72
CA ASN A 42 1.63 15.45 -0.31
C ASN A 42 1.26 16.03 1.05
N LYS A 43 2.26 16.18 1.93
CA LYS A 43 2.09 16.65 3.30
C LYS A 43 3.35 17.35 3.78
N GLU A 44 3.17 18.49 4.44
CA GLU A 44 4.22 19.10 5.25
C GLU A 44 4.42 18.33 6.57
N TYR A 45 5.65 18.36 7.09
CA TYR A 45 5.95 17.73 8.38
C TYR A 45 4.98 18.22 9.47
N ASN A 46 4.41 17.27 10.22
CA ASN A 46 3.42 17.52 11.28
C ASN A 46 2.12 18.25 10.86
N ARG A 47 1.76 18.25 9.57
CA ARG A 47 0.52 18.86 9.07
C ARG A 47 -0.47 17.85 8.50
N ASN A 48 -1.69 18.25 8.15
CA ASN A 48 -2.58 17.41 7.36
C ASN A 48 -2.11 17.34 5.90
N PRO A 49 -2.43 16.26 5.17
CA PRO A 49 -2.19 16.19 3.74
C PRO A 49 -2.95 17.29 2.99
N THR A 50 -2.34 17.79 1.93
CA THR A 50 -2.91 18.90 1.13
C THR A 50 -3.56 18.38 -0.15
N GLU A 51 -2.96 17.37 -0.78
CA GLU A 51 -3.36 16.88 -2.10
C GLU A 51 -3.02 15.39 -2.26
N THR A 52 -3.86 14.66 -3.00
CA THR A 52 -3.54 13.32 -3.49
C THR A 52 -2.89 13.40 -4.86
N LEU A 53 -1.67 12.88 -4.99
CA LEU A 53 -0.88 12.91 -6.22
C LEU A 53 -1.06 11.67 -7.08
N TRP A 54 -1.45 10.55 -6.48
CA TRP A 54 -1.61 9.28 -7.18
C TRP A 54 -2.56 8.36 -6.44
N GLU A 55 -3.33 7.56 -7.17
CA GLU A 55 -4.23 6.55 -6.62
C GLU A 55 -4.25 5.29 -7.48
N ALA A 56 -4.42 4.12 -6.86
CA ALA A 56 -4.69 2.86 -7.52
C ALA A 56 -5.71 2.02 -6.76
N HIS A 57 -6.48 1.27 -7.55
CA HIS A 57 -7.64 0.51 -7.13
C HIS A 57 -7.64 -0.85 -7.82
N GLU A 58 -7.72 -1.93 -7.06
CA GLU A 58 -7.73 -3.28 -7.64
C GLU A 58 -8.34 -4.28 -6.66
N ASP A 59 -9.00 -5.30 -7.22
CA ASP A 59 -9.52 -6.43 -6.45
C ASP A 59 -8.47 -7.55 -6.42
N VAL A 60 -8.18 -8.06 -5.22
CA VAL A 60 -7.18 -9.10 -4.98
C VAL A 60 -7.84 -10.29 -4.29
N LYS A 61 -7.59 -11.49 -4.83
CA LYS A 61 -7.93 -12.76 -4.20
C LYS A 61 -6.67 -13.33 -3.54
N ILE A 62 -6.75 -13.64 -2.26
CA ILE A 62 -5.65 -14.18 -1.47
C ILE A 62 -6.09 -15.50 -0.87
N GLY A 63 -5.28 -16.53 -1.03
CA GLY A 63 -5.50 -17.86 -0.49
C GLY A 63 -5.39 -17.91 1.04
N PRO A 64 -5.76 -19.04 1.65
CA PRO A 64 -5.51 -19.30 3.07
C PRO A 64 -4.00 -19.24 3.39
N ASN A 65 -3.62 -18.52 4.45
CA ASN A 65 -2.22 -18.46 4.91
C ASN A 65 -1.20 -18.01 3.84
N GLU A 66 -1.63 -17.14 2.91
CA GLU A 66 -0.82 -16.55 1.83
C GLU A 66 -0.40 -15.12 2.15
#